data_AF-A0A0J6RQ01-F1
#
_entry.id   AF-A0A0J6RQ01-F1
#
_cell.length_a   1.000
_cell.length_b   1.000
_cell.length_c   1.000
_cell.angle_alpha   90.00
_cell.angle_beta   90.00
_cell.angle_gamma   90.00
#
_symmetry.space_group_name_H-M   'P 1'
#
loop_
_entity.id
_entity.type
_entity.pdbx_description
1 polymer ?
#
loop_
_entity_poly.entity_id
_entity_poly.type
_entity_poly.pdbx_seq_one_letter_code
_entity_poly.pdbx_strand_id
1 'polypeptide(L)'
;VKANAAEALAQNGLELESVAITDLDQTDLEDFNPSNRFDAEGLTRLMEDIEAKRKLRNDIEQDSMIKIRSRNLEAERQALEIERESETARLEQERDIEMRRALQRTEVARERALRETEAEQAQITAREAIEKARIANEQAITEARIASERETRNKEIERTRAVEEKELLAREEIERVRIANQRSVDTTRIASEREVRQREIERMRTIEEAEIAAREAIEKARIQQDRVVT
;
A
#
# COMPACT_ATOMS: atom_id res chain seq x y z
N VAL A 1 -66.63 -104.95 -1.22
CA VAL A 1 -67.60 -105.07 -2.34
C VAL A 1 -67.25 -106.22 -3.27
N LYS A 2 -66.07 -106.23 -3.94
CA LYS A 2 -65.67 -107.30 -4.89
C LYS A 2 -65.81 -108.73 -4.34
N ALA A 3 -65.30 -109.00 -3.13
CA ALA A 3 -65.33 -110.34 -2.54
C ALA A 3 -66.76 -110.89 -2.30
N ASN A 4 -67.64 -110.08 -1.70
CA ASN A 4 -69.03 -110.50 -1.42
C ASN A 4 -69.85 -110.70 -2.70
N ALA A 5 -69.59 -109.91 -3.75
CA ALA A 5 -70.28 -110.06 -5.03
C ALA A 5 -69.82 -111.31 -5.80
N ALA A 6 -68.52 -111.65 -5.73
CA ALA A 6 -67.97 -112.84 -6.37
C ALA A 6 -68.58 -114.14 -5.82
N GLU A 7 -68.80 -114.22 -4.50
CA GLU A 7 -69.35 -115.41 -3.84
C GLU A 7 -70.83 -115.66 -4.21
N ALA A 8 -71.63 -114.60 -4.31
CA ALA A 8 -73.03 -114.68 -4.74
C ALA A 8 -73.19 -115.07 -6.23
N LEU A 9 -72.26 -114.64 -7.08
CA LEU A 9 -72.25 -114.99 -8.51
C LEU A 9 -71.75 -116.42 -8.74
N ALA A 10 -70.79 -116.89 -7.93
CA ALA A 10 -70.29 -118.27 -8.00
C ALA A 10 -71.38 -119.31 -7.70
N GLN A 11 -72.32 -119.03 -6.79
CA GLN A 11 -73.49 -119.90 -6.54
C GLN A 11 -74.40 -120.06 -7.76
N ASN A 12 -74.37 -119.08 -8.68
CA ASN A 12 -75.09 -119.09 -9.94
C ASN A 12 -74.20 -119.51 -11.13
N GLY A 13 -72.98 -119.98 -10.86
CA GLY A 13 -72.03 -120.47 -11.87
C GLY A 13 -71.28 -119.40 -12.67
N LEU A 14 -71.26 -118.14 -12.20
CA LEU A 14 -70.57 -117.02 -12.86
C LEU A 14 -69.33 -116.58 -12.05
N GLU A 15 -68.21 -116.30 -12.73
CA GLU A 15 -66.96 -115.86 -12.09
C GLU A 15 -66.73 -114.36 -12.33
N LEU A 16 -66.45 -113.61 -11.27
CA LEU A 16 -66.38 -112.15 -11.30
C LEU A 16 -64.93 -111.67 -11.41
N GLU A 17 -64.58 -111.08 -12.56
CA GLU A 17 -63.19 -110.74 -12.93
C GLU A 17 -62.67 -109.46 -12.25
N SER A 18 -63.37 -108.32 -12.39
CA SER A 18 -62.98 -107.06 -11.74
C SER A 18 -64.17 -106.15 -11.41
N VAL A 19 -63.97 -105.29 -10.42
CA VAL A 19 -64.91 -104.21 -10.05
C VAL A 19 -64.09 -102.94 -9.94
N ALA A 20 -64.54 -101.88 -10.61
CA ALA A 20 -64.03 -100.53 -10.46
C ALA A 20 -65.20 -99.60 -10.09
N ILE A 21 -64.94 -98.64 -9.20
CA ILE A 21 -65.87 -97.56 -8.90
C ILE A 21 -65.59 -96.45 -9.90
N THR A 22 -66.58 -96.09 -10.73
CA THR A 22 -66.41 -95.14 -11.82
C THR A 22 -66.47 -93.69 -11.36
N ASP A 23 -67.26 -93.42 -10.33
CA ASP A 23 -67.46 -92.08 -9.81
C ASP A 23 -67.83 -92.14 -8.32
N LEU A 24 -67.38 -91.13 -7.58
CA LEU A 24 -67.70 -90.95 -6.17
C LEU A 24 -67.86 -89.46 -5.92
N ASP A 25 -69.08 -88.96 -6.14
CA ASP A 25 -69.45 -87.61 -5.77
C ASP A 25 -69.95 -87.53 -4.33
N GLN A 26 -69.57 -86.44 -3.67
CA GLN A 26 -70.15 -86.08 -2.38
C GLN A 26 -71.55 -85.52 -2.62
N THR A 27 -72.54 -86.04 -1.91
CA THR A 27 -73.91 -85.49 -1.90
C THR A 27 -73.88 -84.01 -1.49
N ASP A 28 -74.67 -83.18 -2.17
CA ASP A 28 -74.78 -81.76 -1.83
C ASP A 28 -75.42 -81.56 -0.44
N LEU A 29 -75.08 -80.46 0.24
CA LEU A 29 -75.54 -80.19 1.60
C LEU A 29 -77.09 -80.20 1.73
N GLU A 30 -77.79 -79.85 0.66
CA GLU A 30 -79.26 -79.72 0.60
C GLU A 30 -79.98 -81.08 0.67
N ASP A 31 -79.31 -82.17 0.30
CA ASP A 31 -79.87 -83.53 0.27
C ASP A 31 -79.64 -84.30 1.59
N PHE A 32 -78.92 -83.73 2.56
CA PHE A 32 -78.74 -84.35 3.88
C PHE A 32 -79.99 -84.17 4.75
N ASN A 33 -80.48 -85.27 5.34
CA ASN A 33 -81.65 -85.22 6.23
C ASN A 33 -81.24 -85.01 7.70
N PRO A 34 -81.53 -83.84 8.31
CA PRO A 34 -81.15 -83.57 9.70
C PRO A 34 -81.87 -84.44 10.74
N SER A 35 -82.94 -85.14 10.35
CA SER A 35 -83.63 -86.11 11.22
C SER A 35 -82.95 -87.48 11.25
N ASN A 36 -82.03 -87.76 10.31
CA ASN A 36 -81.23 -88.98 10.29
C ASN A 36 -79.98 -88.79 11.14
N ARG A 37 -79.76 -89.68 12.12
CA ARG A 37 -78.62 -89.59 13.06
C ARG A 37 -77.26 -89.54 12.36
N PHE A 38 -77.10 -90.30 11.26
CA PHE A 38 -75.83 -90.36 10.53
C PHE A 38 -75.56 -89.06 9.76
N ASP A 39 -76.57 -88.56 9.05
CA ASP A 39 -76.49 -87.34 8.25
C ASP A 39 -76.32 -86.10 9.14
N ALA A 40 -76.99 -86.05 10.29
CA ALA A 40 -76.86 -84.96 11.25
C ALA A 40 -75.44 -84.85 11.86
N GLU A 41 -74.79 -85.98 12.14
CA GLU A 41 -73.40 -86.01 12.64
C GLU A 41 -72.42 -85.56 11.53
N GLY A 42 -72.64 -86.01 10.29
CA GLY A 42 -71.88 -85.58 9.12
C GLY A 42 -72.00 -84.08 8.83
N LEU A 43 -73.23 -83.54 8.86
CA LEU A 43 -73.51 -82.11 8.69
C LEU A 43 -72.84 -81.26 9.76
N THR A 44 -72.86 -81.72 11.02
CA THR A 44 -72.21 -81.00 12.13
C THR A 44 -70.71 -80.91 11.91
N ARG A 45 -70.04 -82.03 11.58
CA ARG A 45 -68.60 -82.04 11.30
C ARG A 45 -68.23 -81.17 10.10
N LEU A 46 -69.05 -81.20 9.04
CA LEU A 46 -68.83 -80.36 7.86
C LEU A 46 -68.98 -78.87 8.18
N MET A 47 -69.97 -78.50 8.99
CA MET A 47 -70.15 -77.11 9.45
C MET A 47 -69.00 -76.66 10.34
N GLU A 48 -68.51 -77.52 11.24
CA GLU A 48 -67.31 -77.25 12.05
C GLU A 48 -66.09 -76.99 11.16
N ASP A 49 -65.87 -77.81 10.13
CA ASP A 49 -64.77 -77.65 9.18
C ASP A 49 -64.90 -76.36 8.34
N ILE A 50 -66.11 -76.03 7.89
CA ILE A 50 -66.38 -74.80 7.14
C ILE A 50 -66.13 -73.58 8.01
N GLU A 51 -66.61 -73.59 9.26
CA GLU A 51 -66.42 -72.49 10.20
C GLU A 51 -64.94 -72.35 10.60
N ALA A 52 -64.22 -73.46 10.78
CA ALA A 52 -62.78 -73.46 11.00
C ALA A 52 -62.01 -72.84 9.82
N LYS A 53 -62.37 -73.19 8.58
CA LYS A 53 -61.78 -72.59 7.37
C LYS A 53 -62.12 -71.10 7.22
N ARG A 54 -63.35 -70.69 7.59
CA ARG A 54 -63.75 -69.26 7.60
C ARG A 54 -62.93 -68.45 8.59
N LYS A 55 -62.74 -68.96 9.82
CA LYS A 55 -61.86 -68.33 10.83
C LYS A 55 -60.43 -68.24 10.33
N LEU A 56 -59.87 -69.35 9.83
CA LEU A 56 -58.51 -69.37 9.29
C LEU A 56 -58.31 -68.33 8.17
N ARG A 57 -59.27 -68.22 7.24
CA ARG A 57 -59.21 -67.21 6.17
C ARG A 57 -59.20 -65.79 6.73
N ASN A 58 -60.11 -65.49 7.66
CA ASN A 58 -60.17 -64.18 8.29
C ASN A 58 -58.87 -63.85 9.05
N ASP A 59 -58.31 -64.82 9.79
CA ASP A 59 -57.06 -64.63 10.53
C ASP A 59 -55.89 -64.32 9.58
N ILE A 60 -55.79 -65.05 8.45
CA ILE A 60 -54.78 -64.78 7.42
C ILE A 60 -54.97 -63.37 6.82
N GLU A 61 -56.20 -62.96 6.53
CA GLU A 61 -56.50 -61.62 6.00
C GLU A 61 -56.13 -60.52 6.99
N GLN A 62 -56.48 -60.68 8.27
CA GLN A 62 -56.14 -59.72 9.33
C GLN A 62 -54.63 -59.68 9.58
N ASP A 63 -53.97 -60.82 9.69
CA ASP A 63 -52.52 -60.91 9.86
C ASP A 63 -51.78 -60.29 8.68
N SER A 64 -52.25 -60.52 7.46
CA SER A 64 -51.69 -59.90 6.26
C SER A 64 -51.87 -58.38 6.29
N MET A 65 -53.06 -57.91 6.69
CA MET A 65 -53.33 -56.47 6.82
C MET A 65 -52.43 -55.82 7.88
N ILE A 66 -52.24 -56.46 9.03
CA ILE A 66 -51.35 -55.99 10.10
C ILE A 66 -49.89 -55.97 9.61
N LYS A 67 -49.43 -57.04 8.96
CA LYS A 67 -48.07 -57.11 8.40
C LYS A 67 -47.82 -56.00 7.38
N ILE A 68 -48.75 -55.77 6.46
CA ILE A 68 -48.65 -54.68 5.47
C ILE A 68 -48.58 -53.32 6.18
N ARG A 69 -49.47 -53.06 7.15
CA ARG A 69 -49.45 -51.80 7.92
C ARG A 69 -48.15 -51.61 8.69
N SER A 70 -47.65 -52.66 9.34
CA SER A 70 -46.38 -52.61 10.08
C SER A 70 -45.20 -52.30 9.18
N ARG A 71 -45.14 -52.92 8.00
CA ARG A 71 -44.07 -52.68 7.01
C ARG A 71 -44.15 -51.28 6.41
N ASN A 72 -45.35 -50.78 6.16
CA ASN A 72 -45.56 -49.41 5.69
C ASN A 72 -45.11 -48.39 6.75
N LEU A 73 -45.47 -48.61 8.01
CA LEU A 73 -45.04 -47.75 9.12
C LEU A 73 -43.51 -47.77 9.29
N GLU A 74 -42.88 -48.93 9.15
CA GLU A 74 -41.42 -49.05 9.20
C GLU A 74 -40.75 -48.33 8.03
N ALA A 75 -41.27 -48.48 6.82
CA ALA A 75 -40.79 -47.76 5.65
C ALA A 75 -40.93 -46.22 5.81
N GLU A 76 -42.04 -45.75 6.38
CA GLU A 76 -42.24 -44.33 6.66
C GLU A 76 -41.25 -43.81 7.71
N ARG A 77 -41.00 -44.58 8.77
CA ARG A 77 -39.97 -44.22 9.77
C ARG A 77 -38.58 -44.13 9.15
N GLN A 78 -38.20 -45.11 8.33
CA GLN A 78 -36.92 -45.10 7.63
C GLN A 78 -36.82 -43.92 6.67
N ALA A 79 -37.90 -43.60 5.94
CA ALA A 79 -37.92 -42.43 5.05
C ALA A 79 -37.72 -41.12 5.82
N LEU A 80 -38.40 -40.94 6.96
CA LEU A 80 -38.25 -39.76 7.82
C LEU A 80 -36.85 -39.67 8.45
N GLU A 81 -36.25 -40.80 8.82
CA GLU A 81 -34.88 -40.86 9.34
C GLU A 81 -33.87 -40.45 8.26
N ILE A 82 -33.99 -40.99 7.05
CA ILE A 82 -33.15 -40.61 5.90
C ILE A 82 -33.31 -39.11 5.58
N GLU A 83 -34.54 -38.59 5.60
CA GLU A 83 -34.80 -37.17 5.34
C GLU A 83 -34.10 -36.29 6.39
N ARG A 84 -34.25 -36.62 7.68
CA ARG A 84 -33.58 -35.93 8.77
C ARG A 84 -32.06 -35.99 8.65
N GLU A 85 -31.49 -37.16 8.39
CA GLU A 85 -30.04 -37.32 8.19
C GLU A 85 -29.56 -36.47 7.00
N SER A 86 -30.30 -36.49 5.89
CA SER A 86 -29.98 -35.71 4.70
C SER A 86 -30.01 -34.20 4.96
N GLU A 87 -30.97 -33.72 5.75
CA GLU A 87 -31.09 -32.32 6.14
C GLU A 87 -29.93 -31.92 7.06
N THR A 88 -29.62 -32.75 8.06
CA THR A 88 -28.49 -32.49 8.96
C THR A 88 -27.16 -32.44 8.19
N ALA A 89 -26.93 -33.36 7.26
CA ALA A 89 -25.72 -33.37 6.44
C ALA A 89 -25.63 -32.13 5.54
N ARG A 90 -26.76 -31.66 4.97
CA ARG A 90 -26.81 -30.43 4.17
C ARG A 90 -26.48 -29.20 5.01
N LEU A 91 -27.07 -29.08 6.20
CA LEU A 91 -26.82 -27.95 7.11
C LEU A 91 -25.37 -27.92 7.60
N GLU A 92 -24.80 -29.09 7.93
CA GLU A 92 -23.39 -29.19 8.31
C GLU A 92 -22.46 -28.79 7.15
N GLN A 93 -22.73 -29.26 5.94
CA GLN A 93 -21.97 -28.88 4.76
C GLN A 93 -22.05 -27.37 4.48
N GLU A 94 -23.25 -26.78 4.61
CA GLU A 94 -23.44 -25.34 4.42
C GLU A 94 -22.65 -24.53 5.46
N ARG A 95 -22.73 -24.91 6.74
CA ARG A 95 -21.97 -24.28 7.83
C ARG A 95 -20.46 -24.39 7.59
N ASP A 96 -19.97 -25.56 7.18
CA ASP A 96 -18.55 -25.78 6.92
C ASP A 96 -18.06 -24.93 5.73
N ILE A 97 -18.86 -24.82 4.67
CA ILE A 97 -18.56 -23.95 3.53
C ILE A 97 -18.54 -22.48 3.96
N GLU A 98 -19.50 -22.05 4.75
CA GLU A 98 -19.57 -20.66 5.24
C GLU A 98 -18.39 -20.33 6.14
N MET A 99 -18.03 -21.21 7.08
CA MET A 99 -16.85 -21.07 7.92
C MET A 99 -15.57 -20.98 7.08
N ARG A 100 -15.38 -21.87 6.10
CA ARG A 100 -14.20 -21.83 5.21
C ARG A 100 -14.16 -20.53 4.41
N ARG A 101 -15.30 -20.08 3.88
CA ARG A 101 -15.40 -18.79 3.16
C ARG A 101 -15.08 -17.60 4.06
N ALA A 102 -15.57 -17.60 5.30
CA ALA A 102 -15.27 -16.56 6.28
C ALA A 102 -13.78 -16.50 6.60
N LEU A 103 -13.16 -17.64 6.91
CA LEU A 103 -11.72 -17.74 7.15
C LEU A 103 -10.91 -17.26 5.95
N GLN A 104 -11.23 -17.73 4.74
CA GLN A 104 -10.56 -17.32 3.51
C GLN A 104 -10.70 -15.82 3.27
N ARG A 105 -11.88 -15.23 3.51
CA ARG A 105 -12.08 -13.77 3.41
C ARG A 105 -11.19 -13.00 4.38
N THR A 106 -11.11 -13.45 5.63
CA THR A 106 -10.23 -12.83 6.64
C THR A 106 -8.76 -12.95 6.26
N GLU A 107 -8.33 -14.11 5.78
CA GLU A 107 -6.95 -14.35 5.34
C GLU A 107 -6.59 -13.46 4.15
N VAL A 108 -7.44 -13.42 3.12
CA VAL A 108 -7.25 -12.55 1.95
C VAL A 108 -7.23 -11.07 2.36
N ALA A 109 -8.12 -10.64 3.25
CA ALA A 109 -8.14 -9.26 3.74
C ALA A 109 -6.85 -8.91 4.50
N ARG A 110 -6.37 -9.81 5.36
CA ARG A 110 -5.12 -9.64 6.12
C ARG A 110 -3.90 -9.60 5.20
N GLU A 111 -3.84 -10.50 4.22
CA GLU A 111 -2.73 -10.54 3.26
C GLU A 111 -2.74 -9.28 2.39
N ARG A 112 -3.90 -8.84 1.90
CA ARG A 112 -4.02 -7.58 1.14
C ARG A 112 -3.54 -6.38 1.95
N ALA A 113 -3.98 -6.25 3.21
CA ALA A 113 -3.54 -5.18 4.08
C ALA A 113 -2.01 -5.21 4.31
N LEU A 114 -1.43 -6.40 4.53
CA LEU A 114 0.03 -6.55 4.64
C LEU A 114 0.74 -6.10 3.37
N ARG A 115 0.32 -6.58 2.21
CA ARG A 115 0.91 -6.22 0.90
C ARG A 115 0.79 -4.73 0.60
N GLU A 116 -0.33 -4.11 0.97
CA GLU A 116 -0.54 -2.68 0.82
C GLU A 116 0.45 -1.89 1.70
N THR A 117 0.60 -2.26 2.97
CA THR A 117 1.58 -1.62 3.86
C THR A 117 3.03 -1.81 3.40
N GLU A 118 3.38 -2.99 2.88
CA GLU A 118 4.71 -3.27 2.30
C GLU A 118 4.96 -2.37 1.08
N ALA A 119 3.96 -2.25 0.19
CA ALA A 119 4.05 -1.42 -1.00
C ALA A 119 4.16 0.08 -0.65
N GLU A 120 3.37 0.56 0.31
CA GLU A 120 3.45 1.94 0.79
C GLU A 120 4.81 2.24 1.41
N GLN A 121 5.32 1.35 2.27
CA GLN A 121 6.64 1.50 2.88
C GLN A 121 7.76 1.51 1.83
N ALA A 122 7.67 0.65 0.80
CA ALA A 122 8.60 0.65 -0.32
C ALA A 122 8.54 1.97 -1.12
N GLN A 123 7.35 2.53 -1.33
CA GLN A 123 7.19 3.83 -1.99
C GLN A 123 7.75 4.99 -1.15
N ILE A 124 7.49 5.00 0.15
CA ILE A 124 8.00 6.03 1.07
C ILE A 124 9.53 6.00 1.08
N THR A 125 10.13 4.83 1.28
CA THR A 125 11.60 4.68 1.30
C THR A 125 12.23 5.06 -0.04
N ALA A 126 11.62 4.72 -1.17
CA ALA A 126 12.08 5.15 -2.49
C ALA A 126 12.00 6.68 -2.65
N ARG A 127 10.89 7.32 -2.23
CA ARG A 127 10.73 8.78 -2.27
C ARG A 127 11.74 9.47 -1.37
N GLU A 128 11.96 8.98 -0.15
CA GLU A 128 12.96 9.52 0.77
C GLU A 128 14.37 9.43 0.19
N ALA A 129 14.72 8.32 -0.47
CA ALA A 129 16.01 8.15 -1.11
C ALA A 129 16.21 9.14 -2.27
N ILE A 130 15.18 9.32 -3.11
CA ILE A 130 15.19 10.31 -4.20
C ILE A 130 15.35 11.72 -3.64
N GLU A 131 14.59 12.06 -2.59
CA GLU A 131 14.60 13.40 -2.01
C GLU A 131 15.93 13.70 -1.32
N LYS A 132 16.50 12.75 -0.59
CA LYS A 132 17.86 12.86 -0.02
C LYS A 132 18.91 13.08 -1.11
N ALA A 133 18.83 12.31 -2.20
CA ALA A 133 19.76 12.48 -3.33
C ALA A 133 19.59 13.85 -4.01
N ARG A 134 18.35 14.34 -4.15
CA ARG A 134 18.06 15.67 -4.69
C ARG A 134 18.66 16.77 -3.82
N ILE A 135 18.38 16.75 -2.51
CA ILE A 135 18.90 17.75 -1.57
C ILE A 135 20.43 17.72 -1.54
N ALA A 136 21.06 16.54 -1.51
CA ALA A 136 22.51 16.43 -1.53
C ALA A 136 23.11 17.01 -2.83
N ASN A 137 22.45 16.79 -3.97
CA ASN A 137 22.86 17.37 -5.25
C ASN A 137 22.72 18.91 -5.24
N GLU A 138 21.58 19.44 -4.80
CA GLU A 138 21.36 20.88 -4.68
C GLU A 138 22.38 21.54 -3.72
N GLN A 139 22.70 20.90 -2.60
CA GLN A 139 23.74 21.36 -1.69
C GLN A 139 25.12 21.37 -2.37
N ALA A 140 25.49 20.30 -3.07
CA ALA A 140 26.77 20.25 -3.79
C ALA A 140 26.85 21.33 -4.89
N ILE A 141 25.77 21.57 -5.64
CA ILE A 141 25.70 22.62 -6.66
C ILE A 141 25.84 24.01 -6.00
N THR A 142 25.12 24.27 -4.93
CA THR A 142 25.16 25.57 -4.24
C THR A 142 26.52 25.83 -3.61
N GLU A 143 27.14 24.83 -2.99
CA GLU A 143 28.51 24.91 -2.47
C GLU A 143 29.52 25.19 -3.58
N ALA A 144 29.46 24.45 -4.69
CA ALA A 144 30.34 24.67 -5.83
C ALA A 144 30.17 26.09 -6.42
N ARG A 145 28.93 26.57 -6.51
CA ARG A 145 28.62 27.93 -6.96
C ARG A 145 29.19 28.99 -6.02
N ILE A 146 28.99 28.86 -4.71
CA ILE A 146 29.54 29.79 -3.71
C ILE A 146 31.07 29.79 -3.77
N ALA A 147 31.70 28.63 -3.91
CA ALA A 147 33.15 28.53 -4.05
C ALA A 147 33.65 29.28 -5.30
N SER A 148 33.00 29.06 -6.45
CA SER A 148 33.32 29.76 -7.69
C SER A 148 33.12 31.28 -7.59
N GLU A 149 32.03 31.72 -6.97
CA GLU A 149 31.74 33.15 -6.76
C GLU A 149 32.78 33.80 -5.83
N ARG A 150 33.18 33.11 -4.75
CA ARG A 150 34.25 33.56 -3.84
C ARG A 150 35.59 33.68 -4.55
N GLU A 151 35.96 32.69 -5.35
CA GLU A 151 37.22 32.70 -6.10
C GLU A 151 37.24 33.87 -7.11
N THR A 152 36.14 34.06 -7.84
CA THR A 152 35.99 35.15 -8.80
C THR A 152 36.11 36.50 -8.10
N ARG A 153 35.42 36.67 -6.97
CA ARG A 153 35.47 37.91 -6.18
C ARG A 153 36.85 38.19 -5.62
N ASN A 154 37.58 37.17 -5.17
CA ASN A 154 38.95 37.33 -4.70
C ASN A 154 39.87 37.79 -5.83
N LYS A 155 39.77 37.18 -7.02
CA LYS A 155 40.53 37.59 -8.21
C LYS A 155 40.20 39.03 -8.63
N GLU A 156 38.94 39.44 -8.55
CA GLU A 156 38.53 40.82 -8.80
C GLU A 156 39.12 41.80 -7.79
N ILE A 157 39.09 41.47 -6.49
CA ILE A 157 39.70 42.29 -5.43
C ILE A 157 41.20 42.43 -5.66
N GLU A 158 41.90 41.34 -5.98
CA GLU A 158 43.33 41.36 -6.28
C GLU A 158 43.64 42.22 -7.50
N ARG A 159 42.85 42.10 -8.57
CA ARG A 159 42.96 42.95 -9.76
C ARG A 159 42.77 44.43 -9.41
N THR A 160 41.73 44.77 -8.66
CA THR A 160 41.45 46.15 -8.26
C THR A 160 42.58 46.72 -7.40
N ARG A 161 43.06 45.96 -6.41
CA ARG A 161 44.20 46.37 -5.58
C ARG A 161 45.46 46.62 -6.39
N ALA A 162 45.77 45.75 -7.36
CA ALA A 162 46.94 45.92 -8.22
C ALA A 162 46.83 47.17 -9.13
N VAL A 163 45.62 47.53 -9.54
CA VAL A 163 45.37 48.77 -10.29
C VAL A 163 45.51 49.99 -9.37
N GLU A 164 44.86 49.97 -8.21
CA GLU A 164 44.93 51.05 -7.22
C GLU A 164 46.36 51.32 -6.75
N GLU A 165 47.15 50.28 -6.53
CA GLU A 165 48.58 50.40 -6.17
C GLU A 165 49.37 51.13 -7.26
N LYS A 166 49.19 50.73 -8.54
CA LYS A 166 49.83 51.39 -9.68
C LYS A 166 49.39 52.84 -9.84
N GLU A 167 48.09 53.12 -9.66
CA GLU A 167 47.56 54.49 -9.70
C GLU A 167 48.13 55.36 -8.58
N LEU A 168 48.25 54.82 -7.37
CA LEU A 168 48.80 55.52 -6.23
C LEU A 168 50.28 55.86 -6.46
N LEU A 169 51.09 54.90 -6.92
CA LEU A 169 52.50 55.14 -7.28
C LEU A 169 52.64 56.21 -8.35
N ALA A 170 51.80 56.17 -9.39
CA ALA A 170 51.79 57.20 -10.43
C ALA A 170 51.42 58.58 -9.87
N ARG A 171 50.44 58.66 -8.97
CA ARG A 171 50.06 59.92 -8.30
C ARG A 171 51.18 60.45 -7.41
N GLU A 172 51.83 59.59 -6.64
CA GLU A 172 52.98 59.97 -5.79
C GLU A 172 54.15 60.49 -6.62
N GLU A 173 54.42 59.89 -7.79
CA GLU A 173 55.47 60.35 -8.70
C GLU A 173 55.13 61.72 -9.30
N ILE A 174 53.90 61.92 -9.76
CA ILE A 174 53.42 63.21 -10.26
C ILE A 174 53.53 64.28 -9.16
N GLU A 175 53.12 63.96 -7.93
CA GLU A 175 53.18 64.91 -6.82
C GLU A 175 54.63 65.23 -6.43
N ARG A 176 55.52 64.24 -6.43
CA ARG A 176 56.95 64.45 -6.18
C ARG A 176 57.57 65.39 -7.22
N VAL A 177 57.28 65.17 -8.51
CA VAL A 177 57.74 66.06 -9.59
C VAL A 177 57.16 67.47 -9.44
N ARG A 178 55.86 67.58 -9.11
CA ARG A 178 55.20 68.87 -8.86
C ARG A 178 55.86 69.64 -7.72
N ILE A 179 56.10 69.00 -6.57
CA ILE A 179 56.76 69.62 -5.41
C ILE A 179 58.19 70.02 -5.77
N ALA A 180 58.94 69.19 -6.50
CA ALA A 180 60.30 69.50 -6.92
C ALA A 180 60.34 70.73 -7.85
N ASN A 181 59.43 70.79 -8.82
CA ASN A 181 59.28 71.94 -9.71
C ASN A 181 58.89 73.21 -8.95
N GLN A 182 57.93 73.12 -8.03
CA GLN A 182 57.50 74.25 -7.20
C GLN A 182 58.66 74.77 -6.35
N ARG A 183 59.43 73.88 -5.70
CA ARG A 183 60.63 74.26 -4.95
C ARG A 183 61.67 74.93 -5.84
N SER A 184 61.90 74.42 -7.06
CA SER A 184 62.83 75.05 -8.01
C SER A 184 62.38 76.47 -8.36
N VAL A 185 61.11 76.64 -8.73
CA VAL A 185 60.54 77.96 -9.03
C VAL A 185 60.69 78.90 -7.84
N ASP A 186 60.33 78.46 -6.63
CA ASP A 186 60.46 79.28 -5.42
C ASP A 186 61.93 79.64 -5.12
N THR A 187 62.89 78.73 -5.33
CA THR A 187 64.32 79.06 -5.16
C THR A 187 64.79 80.11 -6.16
N THR A 188 64.39 79.99 -7.44
CA THR A 188 64.73 80.98 -8.46
C THR A 188 64.10 82.34 -8.19
N ARG A 189 62.84 82.36 -7.73
CA ARG A 189 62.13 83.57 -7.33
C ARG A 189 62.79 84.25 -6.15
N ILE A 190 63.12 83.51 -5.09
CA ILE A 190 63.82 84.04 -3.91
C ILE A 190 65.20 84.59 -4.31
N ALA A 191 65.94 83.91 -5.18
CA ALA A 191 67.23 84.39 -5.67
C ALA A 191 67.10 85.72 -6.44
N SER A 192 66.13 85.81 -7.36
CA SER A 192 65.84 87.05 -8.09
C SER A 192 65.40 88.18 -7.16
N GLU A 193 64.49 87.91 -6.20
CA GLU A 193 64.07 88.91 -5.20
C GLU A 193 65.23 89.38 -4.32
N ARG A 194 66.19 88.51 -4.01
CA ARG A 194 67.41 88.87 -3.27
C ARG A 194 68.34 89.74 -4.10
N GLU A 195 68.54 89.40 -5.38
CA GLU A 195 69.38 90.18 -6.30
C GLU A 195 68.81 91.59 -6.52
N VAL A 196 67.49 91.70 -6.75
CA VAL A 196 66.80 92.99 -6.86
C VAL A 196 66.99 93.81 -5.58
N ARG A 197 66.76 93.22 -4.40
CA ARG A 197 67.00 93.89 -3.12
C ARG A 197 68.45 94.32 -2.93
N GLN A 198 69.43 93.51 -3.34
CA GLN A 198 70.84 93.88 -3.26
C GLN A 198 71.14 95.10 -4.14
N ARG A 199 70.67 95.10 -5.40
CA ARG A 199 70.84 96.24 -6.31
C ARG A 199 70.14 97.49 -5.81
N GLU A 200 68.98 97.36 -5.19
CA GLU A 200 68.27 98.48 -4.54
C GLU A 200 69.08 99.05 -3.36
N ILE A 201 69.64 98.19 -2.50
CA ILE A 201 70.50 98.60 -1.39
C ILE A 201 71.77 99.28 -1.91
N GLU A 202 72.42 98.72 -2.94
CA GLU A 202 73.59 99.34 -3.58
C GLU A 202 73.24 100.70 -4.17
N ARG A 203 72.13 100.80 -4.91
CA ARG A 203 71.65 102.08 -5.44
C ARG A 203 71.41 103.09 -4.32
N MET A 204 70.72 102.71 -3.24
CA MET A 204 70.50 103.59 -2.09
C MET A 204 71.82 104.05 -1.49
N ARG A 205 72.79 103.15 -1.29
CA ARG A 205 74.14 103.50 -0.81
C ARG A 205 74.84 104.48 -1.72
N THR A 206 74.81 104.27 -3.04
CA THR A 206 75.45 105.20 -3.99
C THR A 206 74.80 106.59 -3.97
N ILE A 207 73.47 106.65 -3.77
CA ILE A 207 72.75 107.92 -3.62
C ILE A 207 73.13 108.59 -2.31
N GLU A 208 73.13 107.85 -1.19
CA GLU A 208 73.55 108.35 0.12
C GLU A 208 75.00 108.86 0.10
N GLU A 209 75.93 108.12 -0.50
CA GLU A 209 77.33 108.53 -0.69
C GLU A 209 77.43 109.81 -1.54
N ALA A 210 76.67 109.90 -2.63
CA ALA A 210 76.63 111.09 -3.47
C ALA A 210 76.03 112.30 -2.74
N GLU A 211 74.99 112.11 -1.93
CA GLU A 211 74.39 113.14 -1.08
C GLU A 211 75.36 113.62 0.00
N ILE A 212 76.06 112.69 0.67
CA ILE A 212 77.09 113.02 1.66
C ILE A 212 78.22 113.80 0.98
N ALA A 213 78.74 113.34 -0.15
CA ALA A 213 79.77 114.04 -0.91
C ALA A 213 79.32 115.44 -1.35
N ALA A 214 78.06 115.60 -1.78
CA ALA A 214 77.48 116.90 -2.11
C ALA A 214 77.40 117.81 -0.88
N ARG A 215 76.97 117.29 0.28
CA ARG A 215 76.94 118.04 1.54
C ARG A 215 78.34 118.45 1.99
N GLU A 216 79.32 117.55 1.90
CA GLU A 216 80.72 117.85 2.21
C GLU A 216 81.31 118.90 1.26
N ALA A 217 80.96 118.86 -0.03
CA ALA A 217 81.39 119.86 -1.00
C ALA A 217 80.79 121.24 -0.70
N ILE A 218 79.50 121.29 -0.34
CA ILE A 218 78.83 122.52 0.11
C ILE A 218 79.48 123.06 1.39
N GLU A 219 79.76 122.20 2.37
CA GLU A 219 80.38 122.62 3.63
C GLU A 219 81.84 123.06 3.42
N LYS A 220 82.61 122.38 2.55
CA LYS A 220 83.96 122.84 2.14
C LYS A 220 83.92 124.19 1.42
N ALA A 221 82.96 124.39 0.51
CA ALA A 221 82.77 125.67 -0.18
C ALA A 221 82.39 126.79 0.81
N ARG A 222 81.54 126.49 1.79
CA ARG A 222 81.18 127.41 2.88
C ARG A 222 82.38 127.74 3.77
N ILE A 223 83.17 126.75 4.19
CA ILE A 223 84.40 126.97 4.97
C ILE A 223 85.42 127.80 4.16
N GLN A 224 85.52 127.61 2.84
CA GLN A 224 86.36 128.45 1.98
C GLN A 224 85.83 129.89 1.86
N GLN A 225 84.50 130.08 1.81
CA GLN A 225 83.88 131.41 1.87
C GLN A 225 84.16 132.11 3.21
N ASP A 226 84.04 131.41 4.34
CA ASP A 226 84.32 131.96 5.67
C ASP A 226 85.82 132.31 5.84
N ARG A 227 86.73 131.58 5.17
CA ARG A 227 88.18 131.85 5.15
C ARG A 227 88.60 133.04 4.27
N VAL A 228 87.72 133.52 3.39
CA VAL A 228 87.96 134.72 2.54
C VAL A 228 87.42 135.99 3.21
N VAL A 229 86.64 135.86 4.29
CA VAL A 229 86.02 136.97 5.04
C VAL A 229 86.75 137.27 6.37
N THR A 230 87.93 136.67 6.60
CA THR A 230 88.85 137.01 7.71
C THR A 230 90.18 137.49 7.20
#